data_AF-A0A534V0E2-F1
#
_entry.id   AF-A0A534V0E2-F1
#
_cell.length_a   1.000
_cell.length_b   1.000
_cell.length_c   1.000
_cell.angle_alpha   90.00
_cell.angle_beta   90.00
_cell.angle_gamma   90.00
#
_symmetry.space_group_name_H-M   'P 1'
#
loop_
_entity.id
_entity.type
_entity.pdbx_description
1 polymer ?
#
loop_
_entity_poly.entity_id
_entity_poly.type
_entity_poly.pdbx_seq_one_letter_code
_entity_poly.pdbx_strand_id
1 'polypeptide(L)'
;MESALRHSRFPPMLCLNRRSHVVDGIEIRGGPEFLLRTQEALALLRPVAQFVVIRGHIKMIRQGKRSGMKAWTEKPTFIVGKATWRHSILWYAGAIAHDAYHAKLYLDAKGDHDDAEPDADAWTGAEAEKKCLAFQRQVLLALNADKTMIGYIENCAQNPTYQGRNKGWRSWLDYLRRWW
;
A
#
# COMPACT_ATOMS: atom_id res chain seq x y z
N MET A 1 40.32 46.67 -14.12
CA MET A 1 40.58 45.61 -15.12
C MET A 1 40.90 44.34 -14.34
N GLU A 2 39.96 43.65 -13.69
CA GLU A 2 38.73 43.00 -14.16
C GLU A 2 38.96 41.76 -15.06
N SER A 3 38.19 40.70 -14.74
CA SER A 3 38.11 39.35 -15.36
C SER A 3 38.97 38.28 -14.66
N ALA A 4 38.47 37.44 -13.74
CA ALA A 4 37.25 36.63 -13.64
C ALA A 4 37.15 35.47 -14.65
N LEU A 5 37.77 34.32 -14.33
CA LEU A 5 37.41 33.02 -14.91
C LEU A 5 36.85 32.09 -13.83
N ARG A 6 35.52 31.99 -13.89
CA ARG A 6 34.64 31.20 -13.05
C ARG A 6 34.90 29.71 -13.29
N HIS A 7 35.34 29.01 -12.26
CA HIS A 7 35.21 27.55 -12.23
C HIS A 7 33.74 27.23 -11.93
N SER A 8 33.03 26.77 -12.95
CA SER A 8 31.70 26.18 -12.83
C SER A 8 31.80 24.89 -12.00
N ARG A 9 31.59 25.00 -10.69
CA ARG A 9 31.37 23.84 -9.82
C ARG A 9 29.91 23.45 -9.96
N PHE A 10 29.64 22.45 -10.79
CA PHE A 10 28.40 21.68 -10.70
C PHE A 10 28.28 21.16 -9.25
N PRO A 11 27.15 21.40 -8.55
CA PRO A 11 26.96 20.80 -7.25
C PRO A 11 26.89 19.27 -7.43
N PRO A 12 27.50 18.49 -6.52
CA PRO A 12 27.35 17.05 -6.56
C PRO A 12 25.86 16.73 -6.42
N MET A 13 25.33 15.96 -7.38
CA MET A 13 24.04 15.30 -7.20
C MET A 13 24.15 14.47 -5.93
N LEU A 14 23.60 14.99 -4.84
CA LEU A 14 23.33 14.21 -3.64
C LEU A 14 22.38 13.10 -4.08
N CYS A 15 22.94 11.92 -4.33
CA CYS A 15 22.20 10.67 -4.30
C CYS A 15 21.47 10.67 -2.96
N LEU A 16 20.17 11.01 -2.98
CA LEU A 16 19.28 10.89 -1.84
C LEU A 16 19.26 9.41 -1.49
N ASN A 17 20.17 9.03 -0.58
CA ASN A 17 20.30 7.70 -0.06
C ASN A 17 18.92 7.34 0.51
N ARG A 18 18.14 6.52 -0.21
CA ARG A 18 16.79 6.15 0.22
C ARG A 18 16.95 5.37 1.51
N ARG A 19 16.75 6.05 2.64
CA ARG A 19 16.81 5.45 3.96
C ARG A 19 15.76 4.35 4.03
N SER A 20 16.22 3.12 4.28
CA SER A 20 15.35 2.00 4.62
C SER A 20 15.32 1.84 6.13
N HIS A 21 14.15 1.63 6.69
CA HIS A 21 13.94 1.37 8.11
C HIS A 21 13.13 0.09 8.25
N VAL A 22 13.47 -0.80 9.18
CA VAL A 22 12.66 -1.99 9.48
C VAL A 22 11.88 -1.74 10.75
N VAL A 23 10.57 -1.95 10.69
CA VAL A 23 9.63 -1.75 11.80
C VAL A 23 8.71 -2.95 11.85
N ASP A 24 8.72 -3.68 12.97
CA ASP A 24 7.92 -4.89 13.15
C ASP A 24 8.09 -5.95 12.04
N GLY A 25 9.30 -6.04 11.48
CA GLY A 25 9.62 -6.94 10.37
C GLY A 25 9.17 -6.45 8.98
N ILE A 26 8.64 -5.22 8.88
CA ILE A 26 8.25 -4.57 7.62
C ILE A 26 9.32 -3.55 7.24
N GLU A 27 9.84 -3.64 6.02
CA GLU A 27 10.79 -2.67 5.48
C GLU A 27 10.07 -1.42 4.96
N ILE A 28 10.49 -0.23 5.36
CA ILE A 28 9.92 1.05 4.95
C ILE A 28 10.95 1.82 4.12
N ARG A 29 10.58 2.29 2.92
CA ARG A 29 11.45 3.06 2.03
C ARG A 29 10.79 4.34 1.53
N GLY A 30 11.35 5.50 1.84
CA GLY A 30 10.87 6.79 1.36
C GLY A 30 11.62 7.98 1.96
N GLY A 31 11.07 9.18 1.77
CA GLY A 31 11.57 10.40 2.39
C GLY A 31 11.25 10.47 3.89
N PRO A 32 11.87 11.39 4.65
CA PRO A 32 11.73 11.46 6.11
C PRO A 32 10.29 11.59 6.61
N GLU A 33 9.47 12.46 5.99
CA GLU A 33 8.05 12.63 6.36
C GLU A 33 7.27 11.32 6.16
N PHE A 34 7.53 10.62 5.05
CA PHE A 34 6.90 9.33 4.76
C PHE A 34 7.27 8.26 5.78
N LEU A 35 8.55 8.19 6.18
CA LEU A 35 9.03 7.25 7.18
C LEU A 35 8.32 7.47 8.52
N LEU A 36 8.26 8.71 8.99
CA LEU A 36 7.57 9.08 10.23
C LEU A 36 6.09 8.69 10.18
N ARG A 37 5.37 9.10 9.13
CA ARG A 37 3.94 8.80 8.96
C ARG A 37 3.67 7.30 8.91
N THR A 38 4.55 6.53 8.27
CA THR A 38 4.42 5.06 8.21
C THR A 38 4.68 4.43 9.57
N GLN A 39 5.66 4.92 10.33
CA GLN A 39 5.92 4.46 11.69
C GLN A 39 4.74 4.74 12.63
N GLU A 40 4.15 5.94 12.55
CA GLU A 40 2.95 6.31 13.32
C GLU A 40 1.78 5.40 12.98
N ALA A 41 1.53 5.13 11.69
CA ALA A 41 0.47 4.24 11.26
C ALA A 41 0.68 2.79 11.71
N LEU A 42 1.91 2.26 11.60
CA LEU A 42 2.25 0.92 12.10
C LEU A 42 2.13 0.84 13.63
N ALA A 43 2.49 1.89 14.36
CA ALA A 43 2.34 1.95 15.80
C ALA A 43 0.87 1.87 16.24
N LEU A 44 -0.06 2.49 15.50
CA LEU A 44 -1.50 2.31 15.73
C LEU A 44 -1.95 0.87 15.49
N LEU A 45 -1.37 0.19 14.49
CA LEU A 45 -1.78 -1.17 14.14
C LEU A 45 -1.27 -2.22 15.13
N ARG A 46 -0.10 -2.04 15.76
CA ARG A 46 0.49 -3.01 16.69
C ARG A 46 -0.47 -3.66 17.70
N PRO A 47 -1.31 -2.90 18.44
CA PRO A 47 -2.21 -3.49 19.43
C PRO A 47 -3.44 -4.20 18.84
N VAL A 48 -3.76 -4.03 17.54
CA VAL A 48 -4.95 -4.68 16.96
C VAL A 48 -4.64 -6.12 16.57
N ALA A 49 -5.58 -7.04 16.84
CA ALA A 49 -5.39 -8.47 16.54
C ALA A 49 -5.10 -8.74 15.05
N GLN A 50 -5.67 -7.91 14.17
CA GLN A 50 -5.49 -7.95 12.72
C GLN A 50 -4.04 -7.72 12.29
N PHE A 51 -3.19 -7.12 13.13
CA PHE A 51 -1.80 -6.84 12.80
C PHE A 51 -0.98 -8.10 12.50
N VAL A 52 -1.36 -9.24 13.06
CA VAL A 52 -0.76 -10.55 12.73
C VAL A 52 -0.91 -10.85 11.24
N VAL A 53 -2.10 -10.62 10.68
CA VAL A 53 -2.36 -10.78 9.25
C VAL A 53 -1.56 -9.75 8.44
N ILE A 54 -1.56 -8.48 8.88
CA ILE A 54 -0.85 -7.40 8.18
C ILE A 54 0.65 -7.70 8.04
N ARG A 55 1.31 -8.06 9.15
CA ARG A 55 2.74 -8.41 9.18
C ARG A 55 3.06 -9.70 8.41
N GLY A 56 2.11 -10.62 8.36
CA GLY A 56 2.22 -11.84 7.54
C GLY A 56 2.37 -11.53 6.06
N HIS A 57 1.63 -10.55 5.55
CA HIS A 57 1.37 -10.36 4.12
C HIS A 57 1.98 -9.08 3.52
N ILE A 58 2.56 -8.18 4.32
CA ILE A 58 3.37 -7.06 3.83
C ILE A 58 4.82 -7.24 4.28
N LYS A 59 5.75 -7.18 3.32
CA LYS A 59 7.19 -7.17 3.60
C LYS A 59 7.83 -5.81 3.37
N MET A 60 7.24 -4.98 2.51
CA MET A 60 7.73 -3.63 2.26
C MET A 60 6.61 -2.61 2.11
N ILE A 61 6.80 -1.42 2.67
CA ILE A 61 6.00 -0.22 2.43
C ILE A 61 6.89 0.83 1.79
N ARG A 62 6.56 1.27 0.57
CA ARG A 62 7.42 2.12 -0.24
C ARG A 62 6.69 3.35 -0.75
N GLN A 63 7.29 4.52 -0.59
CA GLN A 63 6.75 5.76 -1.15
C GLN A 63 6.73 5.70 -2.69
N GLY A 64 5.59 6.06 -3.28
CA GLY A 64 5.37 6.11 -4.72
C GLY A 64 4.52 7.30 -5.16
N LYS A 65 4.14 7.33 -6.44
CA LYS A 65 3.24 8.36 -6.98
C LYS A 65 1.79 8.00 -6.72
N ARG A 66 1.44 6.73 -6.94
CA ARG A 66 0.11 6.16 -6.67
C ARG A 66 0.20 5.05 -5.62
N SER A 67 -0.95 4.73 -5.02
CA SER A 67 -1.05 3.66 -4.04
C SER A 67 -1.45 2.35 -4.72
N GLY A 68 -0.90 1.23 -4.24
CA GLY A 68 -1.34 -0.11 -4.59
C GLY A 68 -0.36 -1.21 -4.17
N MET A 69 -0.87 -2.43 -4.17
CA MET A 69 -0.14 -3.61 -3.72
C MET A 69 0.56 -4.33 -4.89
N LYS A 70 1.85 -4.61 -4.70
CA LYS A 70 2.63 -5.57 -5.47
C LYS A 70 2.69 -6.90 -4.72
N ALA A 71 1.63 -7.70 -4.81
CA ALA A 71 1.48 -8.94 -4.05
C ALA A 71 2.40 -10.08 -4.53
N TRP A 72 2.71 -10.12 -5.84
CA TRP A 72 3.44 -11.21 -6.49
C TRP A 72 4.95 -11.17 -6.36
N THR A 73 5.50 -10.05 -5.91
CA THR A 73 6.94 -9.94 -5.72
C THR A 73 7.34 -10.76 -4.50
N GLU A 74 8.54 -11.35 -4.52
CA GLU A 74 9.14 -12.09 -3.38
C GLU A 74 9.00 -11.33 -2.03
N LYS A 75 9.05 -10.00 -2.09
CA LYS A 75 8.69 -9.11 -0.99
C LYS A 75 7.38 -8.36 -1.30
N PRO A 76 6.20 -8.88 -0.92
CA PRO A 76 4.94 -8.16 -1.09
C PRO A 76 5.06 -6.70 -0.65
N THR A 77 4.89 -5.80 -1.62
CA THR A 77 5.24 -4.38 -1.46
C THR A 77 4.01 -3.50 -1.64
N PHE A 78 3.60 -2.82 -0.57
CA PHE A 78 2.63 -1.74 -0.65
C PHE A 78 3.32 -0.45 -1.11
N ILE A 79 3.03 -0.01 -2.33
CA ILE A 79 3.46 1.29 -2.83
C ILE A 79 2.42 2.32 -2.39
N VAL A 80 2.84 3.48 -1.88
CA VAL A 80 1.91 4.44 -1.29
C VAL A 80 2.11 5.84 -1.87
N GLY A 81 1.05 6.38 -2.46
CA GLY A 81 0.99 7.74 -2.99
C GLY A 81 0.74 8.81 -1.93
N LYS A 82 1.12 10.05 -2.24
CA LYS A 82 1.01 11.21 -1.33
C LYS A 82 -0.38 11.43 -0.76
N ALA A 83 -1.43 11.22 -1.57
CA ALA A 83 -2.81 11.38 -1.12
C ALA A 83 -3.20 10.40 0.00
N THR A 84 -2.66 9.18 0.00
CA THR A 84 -2.98 8.16 1.01
C THR A 84 -2.23 8.43 2.31
N TRP A 85 -0.90 8.54 2.28
CA TRP A 85 -0.11 8.63 3.52
C TRP A 85 -0.18 9.99 4.21
N ARG A 86 -0.64 11.05 3.53
CA ARG A 86 -0.86 12.39 4.13
C ARG A 86 -2.28 12.65 4.60
N HIS A 87 -3.25 11.79 4.31
CA HIS A 87 -4.65 12.04 4.64
C HIS A 87 -4.87 12.15 6.16
N SER A 88 -4.66 11.05 6.87
CA SER A 88 -4.60 10.98 8.32
C SER A 88 -3.89 9.68 8.72
N ILE A 89 -3.31 9.62 9.92
CA ILE A 89 -2.62 8.41 10.39
C ILE A 89 -3.59 7.23 10.49
N LEU A 90 -4.81 7.50 10.95
CA LEU A 90 -5.85 6.48 11.06
C LEU A 90 -6.29 5.95 9.70
N TRP A 91 -6.49 6.83 8.71
CA TRP A 91 -6.77 6.42 7.34
C TRP A 91 -5.62 5.62 6.75
N TYR A 92 -4.38 6.06 6.97
CA TYR A 92 -3.20 5.38 6.45
C TYR A 92 -3.02 3.99 7.08
N ALA A 93 -3.26 3.84 8.38
CA ALA A 93 -3.31 2.54 9.05
C ALA A 93 -4.35 1.61 8.42
N GLY A 94 -5.56 2.13 8.13
CA GLY A 94 -6.59 1.41 7.39
C GLY A 94 -6.16 1.00 5.97
N ALA A 95 -5.47 1.89 5.24
CA ALA A 95 -4.97 1.59 3.90
C ALA A 95 -3.87 0.51 3.91
N ILE A 96 -2.98 0.52 4.91
CA ILE A 96 -1.99 -0.55 5.10
C ILE A 96 -2.71 -1.90 5.32
N ALA A 97 -3.76 -1.91 6.15
CA ALA A 97 -4.55 -3.11 6.39
C ALA A 97 -5.25 -3.60 5.12
N HIS A 98 -5.85 -2.69 4.36
CA HIS A 98 -6.53 -2.97 3.09
C HIS A 98 -5.58 -3.65 2.09
N ASP A 99 -4.43 -3.03 1.81
CA ASP A 99 -3.47 -3.55 0.84
C ASP A 99 -2.77 -4.83 1.34
N ALA A 100 -2.62 -5.01 2.66
CA ALA A 100 -2.16 -6.29 3.22
C ALA A 100 -3.13 -7.44 2.89
N TYR A 101 -4.43 -7.15 2.90
CA TYR A 101 -5.45 -8.15 2.59
C TYR A 101 -5.45 -8.51 1.11
N HIS A 102 -5.15 -7.59 0.20
CA HIS A 102 -4.88 -7.92 -1.20
C HIS A 102 -3.72 -8.92 -1.35
N ALA A 103 -2.62 -8.70 -0.61
CA ALA A 103 -1.50 -9.65 -0.62
C ALA A 103 -1.88 -11.00 -0.02
N LYS A 104 -2.73 -11.03 1.01
CA LYS A 104 -3.31 -12.28 1.54
C LYS A 104 -4.10 -13.03 0.47
N LEU A 105 -5.05 -12.37 -0.18
CA LEU A 105 -5.90 -13.00 -1.19
C LEU A 105 -5.08 -13.56 -2.36
N TYR A 106 -4.05 -12.83 -2.78
CA TYR A 106 -3.13 -13.31 -3.80
C TYR A 106 -2.39 -14.59 -3.36
N LEU A 107 -1.83 -14.60 -2.15
CA LEU A 107 -1.06 -15.74 -1.65
C LEU A 107 -1.94 -16.96 -1.36
N ASP A 108 -3.14 -16.77 -0.81
CA ASP A 108 -4.12 -17.84 -0.64
C ASP A 108 -4.47 -18.46 -2.00
N ALA A 109 -4.86 -17.64 -2.98
CA ALA A 109 -5.23 -18.11 -4.31
C ALA A 109 -4.07 -18.82 -5.01
N LYS A 110 -2.84 -18.32 -4.86
CA LYS A 110 -1.64 -18.97 -5.40
C LYS A 110 -1.41 -20.35 -4.77
N GLY A 111 -1.61 -20.47 -3.46
CA GLY A 111 -1.51 -21.76 -2.75
C GLY A 111 -2.58 -22.77 -3.17
N ASP A 112 -3.80 -22.30 -3.47
CA ASP A 112 -4.90 -23.15 -3.96
C ASP A 112 -4.71 -23.62 -5.42
N HIS A 113 -3.76 -23.03 -6.15
CA HIS A 113 -3.47 -23.29 -7.56
C HIS A 113 -2.06 -23.88 -7.78
N ASP A 114 -1.55 -24.68 -6.85
CA ASP A 114 -0.23 -25.35 -6.95
C ASP A 114 0.92 -24.37 -7.26
N ASP A 115 0.93 -23.21 -6.60
CA ASP A 115 1.87 -22.11 -6.81
C ASP A 115 1.85 -21.47 -8.22
N ALA A 116 0.82 -21.74 -9.02
CA ALA A 116 0.56 -21.01 -10.26
C ALA A 116 0.05 -19.59 -9.99
N GLU A 117 0.29 -18.69 -10.93
CA GLU A 117 -0.22 -17.31 -10.83
C GLU A 117 -1.76 -17.31 -10.87
N PRO A 118 -2.43 -16.76 -9.85
CA PRO A 118 -3.89 -16.79 -9.77
C PRO A 118 -4.53 -15.82 -10.77
N ASP A 119 -5.82 -16.03 -11.05
CA ASP A 119 -6.62 -15.03 -11.77
C ASP A 119 -6.58 -13.68 -11.05
N ALA A 120 -6.48 -12.60 -11.81
CA ALA A 120 -6.46 -11.24 -11.29
C ALA A 120 -7.71 -10.94 -10.43
N ASP A 121 -8.88 -11.46 -10.82
CA ASP A 121 -10.13 -11.20 -10.09
C ASP A 121 -10.14 -11.83 -8.69
N ALA A 122 -9.36 -12.89 -8.46
CA ALA A 122 -9.29 -13.57 -7.16
C ALA A 122 -8.78 -12.64 -6.04
N TRP A 123 -7.97 -11.64 -6.38
CA TRP A 123 -7.35 -10.73 -5.42
C TRP A 123 -7.50 -9.25 -5.76
N THR A 124 -7.98 -8.86 -6.96
CA THR A 124 -8.22 -7.45 -7.34
C THR A 124 -9.64 -7.18 -7.84
N GLY A 125 -10.46 -8.21 -8.02
CA GLY A 125 -11.82 -8.09 -8.50
C GLY A 125 -12.77 -7.49 -7.45
N ALA A 126 -14.00 -7.22 -7.84
CA ALA A 126 -14.99 -6.56 -6.98
C ALA A 126 -15.26 -7.30 -5.65
N GLU A 127 -15.28 -8.64 -5.68
CA GLU A 127 -15.45 -9.43 -4.45
C GLU A 127 -14.20 -9.42 -3.57
N ALA A 128 -13.00 -9.37 -4.17
CA ALA A 128 -11.76 -9.18 -3.42
C ALA A 128 -11.74 -7.81 -2.73
N GLU A 129 -12.10 -6.75 -3.45
CA GLU A 129 -12.23 -5.39 -2.91
C GLU A 129 -13.21 -5.31 -1.73
N LYS A 130 -14.37 -5.97 -1.80
CA LYS A 130 -15.31 -6.06 -0.67
C LYS A 130 -14.66 -6.69 0.55
N LYS A 131 -13.89 -7.77 0.38
CA LYS A 131 -13.17 -8.42 1.48
C LYS A 131 -12.09 -7.50 2.06
N CYS A 132 -11.32 -6.81 1.21
CA CYS A 132 -10.32 -5.83 1.64
C CYS A 132 -10.94 -4.66 2.41
N LEU A 133 -12.06 -4.11 1.93
CA LEU A 133 -12.82 -3.05 2.61
C LEU A 133 -13.41 -3.54 3.94
N ALA A 134 -13.92 -4.78 4.00
CA ALA A 134 -14.41 -5.36 5.24
C ALA A 134 -13.28 -5.50 6.27
N PHE A 135 -12.09 -5.94 5.86
CA PHE A 135 -10.93 -6.03 6.74
C PHE A 135 -10.44 -4.64 7.20
N GLN A 136 -10.36 -3.67 6.28
CA GLN A 136 -10.06 -2.28 6.61
C GLN A 136 -11.05 -1.72 7.63
N ARG A 137 -12.35 -1.97 7.46
CA ARG A 137 -13.40 -1.57 8.41
C ARG A 137 -13.18 -2.18 9.79
N GLN A 138 -12.87 -3.47 9.88
CA GLN A 138 -12.59 -4.13 11.16
C GLN A 138 -11.43 -3.45 11.90
N VAL A 139 -10.35 -3.14 11.19
CA VAL A 139 -9.19 -2.43 11.76
C VAL A 139 -9.58 -1.03 12.21
N LEU A 140 -10.29 -0.27 11.38
CA LEU A 140 -10.70 1.10 11.73
C LEU A 140 -11.64 1.13 12.94
N LEU A 141 -12.54 0.16 13.07
CA LEU A 141 -13.38 0.01 14.27
C LEU A 141 -12.54 -0.31 15.52
N ALA A 142 -11.57 -1.22 15.40
CA ALA A 142 -10.66 -1.54 16.51
C ALA A 142 -9.80 -0.34 16.94
N LEU A 143 -9.57 0.61 16.02
CA LEU A 143 -8.87 1.87 16.27
C LEU A 143 -9.80 3.04 16.64
N ASN A 144 -11.07 2.76 16.94
CA ASN A 144 -12.08 3.75 17.31
C ASN A 144 -12.28 4.87 16.28
N ALA A 145 -12.24 4.53 14.98
CA ALA A 145 -12.53 5.50 13.92
C ALA A 145 -13.95 6.07 14.02
N ASP A 146 -14.09 7.33 13.64
CA ASP A 146 -15.36 8.03 13.69
C ASP A 146 -16.36 7.49 12.66
N LYS A 147 -17.64 7.77 12.89
CA LYS A 147 -18.74 7.30 12.04
C LYS A 147 -18.65 7.78 10.60
N THR A 148 -18.02 8.93 10.34
CA THR A 148 -17.85 9.47 8.98
C THR A 148 -16.86 8.59 8.21
N MET A 149 -15.73 8.24 8.83
CA MET A 149 -14.74 7.37 8.21
C MET A 149 -15.29 5.96 7.97
N ILE A 150 -16.02 5.40 8.95
CA ILE A 150 -16.66 4.09 8.80
C ILE A 150 -17.74 4.13 7.71
N GLY A 151 -18.59 5.16 7.71
CA GLY A 151 -19.63 5.33 6.68
C GLY A 151 -19.07 5.48 5.27
N TYR A 152 -17.92 6.14 5.12
CA TYR A 152 -17.23 6.20 3.83
C TYR A 152 -16.80 4.81 3.33
N ILE A 153 -16.18 4.00 4.20
CA ILE A 153 -15.76 2.62 3.84
C ILE A 153 -16.97 1.74 3.50
N GLU A 154 -18.05 1.83 4.27
CA GLU A 154 -19.29 1.09 4.02
C GLU A 154 -19.92 1.49 2.68
N ASN A 155 -19.93 2.78 2.35
CA ASN A 155 -20.40 3.27 1.06
C ASN A 155 -19.52 2.75 -0.10
N CYS A 156 -18.19 2.75 0.05
CA CYS A 156 -17.29 2.16 -0.95
C CYS A 156 -17.58 0.66 -1.17
N ALA A 157 -17.95 -0.08 -0.12
CA ALA A 157 -18.22 -1.51 -0.20
C ALA A 157 -19.52 -1.84 -0.96
N GLN A 158 -20.49 -0.92 -1.01
CA GLN A 158 -21.74 -1.12 -1.76
C GLN A 158 -21.51 -1.15 -3.27
N ASN A 159 -20.52 -0.39 -3.75
CA ASN A 159 -20.16 -0.34 -5.16
C ASN A 159 -18.64 -0.23 -5.31
N PRO A 160 -17.90 -1.36 -5.21
CA PRO A 160 -16.44 -1.40 -5.27
C PRO A 160 -15.90 -1.22 -6.71
N THR A 161 -16.53 -0.34 -7.51
CA THR A 161 -16.17 -0.12 -8.92
C THR A 161 -15.06 0.90 -9.13
N TYR A 162 -14.32 1.26 -8.08
CA TYR A 162 -13.13 2.12 -8.20
C TYR A 162 -12.04 1.51 -9.11
N GLN A 163 -12.10 0.20 -9.39
CA GLN A 163 -11.24 -0.51 -10.37
C GLN A 163 -11.73 -0.38 -11.84
N GLY A 164 -12.77 0.44 -12.10
CA GLY A 164 -13.16 0.89 -13.44
C GLY A 164 -14.27 0.05 -14.07
N ARG A 165 -15.10 0.73 -14.88
CA ARG A 165 -16.11 0.15 -15.79
C ARG A 165 -15.49 -0.65 -16.95
N ASN A 166 -14.46 -1.46 -16.71
CA ASN A 166 -13.84 -2.25 -17.75
C ASN A 166 -14.25 -3.71 -17.60
N LYS A 167 -15.13 -4.17 -18.49
CA LYS A 167 -15.41 -5.59 -18.78
C LYS A 167 -14.17 -6.31 -19.38
N GLY A 168 -12.96 -6.09 -18.85
CA GLY A 168 -11.76 -6.34 -19.64
C GLY A 168 -10.42 -6.39 -18.91
N TRP A 169 -10.36 -6.79 -17.65
CA TRP A 169 -9.10 -7.24 -17.07
C TRP A 169 -9.01 -8.75 -17.29
N ARG A 170 -8.54 -9.15 -18.47
CA ARG A 170 -8.57 -10.56 -18.90
C ARG A 170 -7.30 -11.33 -18.52
N SER A 171 -6.27 -10.65 -18.00
CA SER A 171 -5.00 -11.31 -17.66
C SER A 171 -4.12 -10.57 -16.65
N TRP A 172 -3.30 -11.36 -15.97
CA TRP A 172 -2.11 -10.96 -15.19
C TRP A 172 -1.25 -9.85 -15.83
N LEU A 173 -1.10 -9.89 -17.15
CA LEU A 173 -0.28 -8.94 -17.92
C LEU A 173 -0.90 -7.53 -17.96
N ASP A 174 -2.23 -7.43 -17.91
CA ASP A 174 -2.91 -6.12 -17.90
C ASP A 174 -2.71 -5.40 -16.56
N TYR A 175 -2.60 -6.15 -15.46
CA TYR A 175 -2.27 -5.59 -14.15
C TYR A 175 -0.82 -5.07 -14.10
N LEU A 176 0.14 -5.81 -14.67
CA LEU A 176 1.55 -5.40 -14.72
C LEU A 176 1.78 -4.10 -15.50
N ARG A 177 0.89 -3.75 -16.44
CA ARG A 177 0.94 -2.49 -17.21
C ARG A 177 0.53 -1.26 -16.40
N ARG A 178 0.03 -1.41 -15.16
CA ARG A 178 -0.30 -0.26 -14.30
C ARG A 178 0.96 0.56 -13.99
N TRP A 179 0.89 1.86 -14.26
CA TRP A 179 1.88 2.83 -13.82
C TRP A 179 1.60 3.20 -12.35
N TRP A 180 2.48 2.76 -11.44
CA TRP A 180 2.43 2.99 -10.00
C TRP A 180 3.42 4.10 -9.55
#